data_AF-A0A3M1B8W0-F1
#
_entry.id   AF-A0A3M1B8W0-F1
#
_cell.length_a   1.000
_cell.length_b   1.000
_cell.length_c   1.000
_cell.angle_alpha   90.00
_cell.angle_beta   90.00
_cell.angle_gamma   90.00
#
_symmetry.space_group_name_H-M   'P 1'
#
loop_
_entity.id
_entity.type
_entity.pdbx_description
1 polymer ?
#
loop_
_entity_poly.entity_id
_entity_poly.type
_entity_poly.pdbx_seq_one_letter_code
_entity_poly.pdbx_strand_id
1 'polypeptide(L)'
;MKAFWFALLVLASLLVLPGCKGPQEYRDTFDSNGNGTIDTWRYYRNGILVRTEFDTDEDGKIDMWEYYADMKIVRRDFDRNRDG
;
A
#
# COMPACT_ATOMS: atom_id res chain seq x y z
N MET A 1 0.49 -61.83 -17.81
CA MET A 1 1.93 -61.58 -17.93
C MET A 1 2.14 -60.09 -17.65
N LYS A 2 2.45 -59.69 -16.40
CA LYS A 2 3.73 -59.10 -15.94
C LYS A 2 4.20 -57.96 -16.89
N ALA A 3 4.30 -56.67 -16.54
CA ALA A 3 4.89 -56.03 -15.35
C ALA A 3 4.35 -54.58 -15.21
N PHE A 4 3.88 -54.12 -14.04
CA PHE A 4 4.66 -53.31 -13.08
C PHE A 4 5.77 -52.45 -13.70
N TRP A 5 5.40 -51.26 -14.20
CA TRP A 5 6.32 -50.15 -14.41
C TRP A 5 6.41 -49.34 -13.12
N PHE A 6 7.49 -49.56 -12.40
CA PHE A 6 7.90 -48.83 -11.22
C PHE A 6 8.17 -47.34 -11.55
N ALA A 7 7.65 -46.48 -10.68
CA ALA A 7 8.30 -45.32 -10.06
C ALA A 7 8.99 -44.23 -10.92
N LEU A 8 8.81 -43.01 -10.42
CA LEU A 8 9.73 -41.87 -10.53
C LEU A 8 9.54 -40.92 -11.72
N LEU A 9 8.52 -40.08 -11.67
CA LEU A 9 8.70 -38.65 -11.93
C LEU A 9 7.95 -37.84 -10.86
N VAL A 10 8.69 -37.65 -9.78
CA VAL A 10 8.53 -36.68 -8.70
C VAL A 10 7.90 -35.37 -9.16
N LEU A 11 6.82 -34.97 -8.49
CA LEU A 11 6.44 -33.58 -8.15
C LEU A 11 6.79 -32.48 -9.19
N ALA A 12 6.19 -32.49 -10.38
CA ALA A 12 6.38 -31.42 -11.37
C ALA A 12 5.33 -30.29 -11.32
N SER A 13 4.62 -30.07 -10.20
CA SER A 13 3.71 -28.91 -10.08
C SER A 13 3.74 -28.16 -8.75
N LEU A 14 4.68 -28.47 -7.85
CA LEU A 14 4.88 -27.73 -6.61
C LEU A 14 6.05 -26.73 -6.71
N LEU A 15 6.25 -26.17 -7.90
CA LEU A 15 7.15 -25.05 -8.15
C LEU A 15 6.33 -23.85 -8.66
N VAL A 16 5.16 -23.61 -8.05
CA VAL A 16 4.70 -22.23 -7.92
C VAL A 16 5.67 -21.61 -6.92
N LEU A 17 6.75 -21.04 -7.43
CA LEU A 17 7.58 -20.12 -6.66
C LEU A 17 6.60 -19.21 -5.90
N PRO A 18 6.72 -19.03 -4.57
CA PRO A 18 6.05 -17.92 -3.95
C PRO A 18 6.62 -16.70 -4.66
N GLY A 19 5.87 -16.19 -5.64
CA GLY A 19 6.28 -15.05 -6.42
C GLY A 19 6.71 -14.03 -5.40
N CYS A 20 7.94 -13.51 -5.55
CA CYS A 20 8.39 -12.37 -4.79
C CYS A 20 7.27 -11.35 -4.95
N LYS A 21 6.39 -11.24 -3.95
CA LYS A 21 5.26 -10.33 -3.99
C LYS A 21 5.94 -9.00 -4.18
N GLY A 22 5.64 -8.35 -5.31
CA GLY A 22 6.11 -6.99 -5.55
C GLY A 22 5.76 -6.12 -4.34
N PRO A 23 6.40 -4.95 -4.21
CA PRO A 23 6.21 -4.13 -3.03
C PRO A 23 4.72 -4.02 -2.70
N GLN A 24 4.35 -4.48 -1.50
CA GLN A 24 2.95 -4.52 -1.11
C GLN A 24 2.54 -3.09 -0.80
N GLU A 25 1.91 -2.45 -1.77
CA GLU A 25 1.33 -1.13 -1.60
C GLU A 25 -0.12 -1.26 -1.17
N TYR A 26 -0.46 -0.58 -0.08
CA TYR A 26 -1.85 -0.42 0.33
C TYR A 26 -2.09 0.99 0.86
N ARG A 27 -3.35 1.42 0.79
CA ARG A 27 -3.80 2.74 1.21
C ARG A 27 -4.84 2.58 2.29
N ASP A 28 -4.67 3.33 3.38
CA ASP A 28 -5.68 3.48 4.42
C ASP A 28 -6.35 4.85 4.29
N THR A 29 -7.68 4.86 4.39
CA THR A 29 -8.51 6.05 4.42
C THR A 29 -9.01 6.24 5.84
N PHE A 30 -8.91 7.45 6.38
CA PHE A 30 -9.35 7.76 7.74
C PHE A 30 -10.20 9.03 7.74
N ASP A 31 -11.25 8.99 8.55
CA ASP A 31 -12.06 10.14 8.95
C ASP A 31 -11.62 10.49 10.37
N SER A 32 -10.87 11.58 10.50
CA SER A 32 -10.23 11.97 11.75
C SER A 32 -11.15 12.72 12.70
N ASN A 33 -12.20 13.37 12.18
CA ASN A 33 -13.13 14.16 12.99
C ASN A 33 -14.52 13.50 13.15
N GLY A 34 -14.78 12.40 12.45
CA GLY A 34 -16.00 11.61 12.55
C GLY A 34 -17.21 12.24 11.87
N ASN A 35 -17.00 13.14 10.91
CA ASN A 35 -18.10 13.82 10.21
C ASN A 35 -18.70 12.97 9.06
N GLY A 36 -18.13 11.80 8.77
CA GLY A 36 -18.54 10.91 7.69
C GLY A 36 -17.84 11.16 6.35
N THR A 37 -16.90 12.10 6.30
CA THR A 37 -16.04 12.41 5.14
C THR A 37 -14.63 11.92 5.42
N ILE A 38 -13.96 11.41 4.40
CA ILE A 38 -12.57 10.99 4.54
C ILE A 38 -11.70 12.23 4.42
N ASP A 39 -10.94 12.55 5.45
CA ASP A 39 -10.02 13.69 5.48
C ASP A 39 -8.55 13.28 5.32
N THR A 40 -8.22 12.00 5.53
CA THR A 40 -6.83 11.54 5.59
C THR A 40 -6.62 10.27 4.76
N TRP A 41 -5.54 10.25 3.99
CA TRP A 41 -5.11 9.09 3.22
C TRP A 41 -3.65 8.73 3.49
N ARG A 42 -3.40 7.53 4.00
CA ARG A 42 -2.05 7.01 4.29
C ARG A 42 -1.65 5.96 3.27
N TYR A 43 -0.45 6.10 2.72
CA TYR A 43 0.12 5.19 1.73
C TYR A 43 1.27 4.42 2.38
N TYR A 44 1.17 3.10 2.33
CA TYR A 44 2.18 2.20 2.84
C TYR A 44 2.82 1.43 1.70
N ARG A 45 4.14 1.25 1.78
CA ARG A 45 4.90 0.37 0.90
C ARG A 45 5.64 -0.65 1.76
N ASN A 46 5.35 -1.94 1.58
CA ASN A 46 5.92 -3.02 2.41
C ASN A 46 5.66 -2.82 3.91
N GLY A 47 4.50 -2.26 4.27
CA GLY A 47 4.16 -1.94 5.66
C GLY A 47 4.84 -0.69 6.23
N ILE A 48 5.65 0.01 5.44
CA ILE A 48 6.30 1.26 5.85
C ILE A 48 5.47 2.43 5.30
N LEU A 49 5.11 3.39 6.16
CA LEU A 49 4.43 4.61 5.76
C LEU A 49 5.38 5.43 4.88
N VAL A 50 4.96 5.73 3.65
CA VAL A 50 5.76 6.50 2.68
C VAL A 50 5.16 7.87 2.40
N ARG A 51 3.85 8.01 2.52
CA ARG A 51 3.14 9.27 2.25
C ARG A 51 1.83 9.33 3.02
N THR A 52 1.47 10.52 3.47
CA THR A 52 0.13 10.83 3.98
C THR A 52 -0.39 12.07 3.26
N GLU A 53 -1.66 12.06 2.91
CA GLU A 53 -2.38 13.16 2.29
C GLU A 53 -3.51 13.57 3.23
N PHE A 54 -3.76 14.87 3.34
CA PHE A 54 -4.78 15.43 4.21
C PHE A 54 -5.60 16.48 3.45
N ASP A 55 -6.89 16.47 3.72
CA ASP A 55 -7.87 17.48 3.35
C ASP A 55 -8.34 18.11 4.67
N THR A 56 -7.75 19.25 5.05
CA THR A 56 -8.00 19.84 6.38
C THR A 56 -9.22 20.74 6.41
N ASP A 57 -9.74 21.18 5.27
CA ASP A 57 -10.96 21.98 5.16
C ASP A 57 -12.18 21.20 4.62
N GLU A 58 -11.99 19.91 4.32
CA GLU A 58 -13.01 18.94 3.92
C GLU A 58 -13.76 19.33 2.64
N ASP A 59 -13.08 20.07 1.77
CA ASP A 59 -13.64 20.52 0.51
C ASP A 59 -13.55 19.44 -0.60
N GLY A 60 -12.94 18.30 -0.26
CA GLY A 60 -12.69 17.17 -1.15
C GLY A 60 -11.39 17.27 -1.94
N LYS A 61 -10.58 18.32 -1.70
CA LYS A 61 -9.25 18.51 -2.27
C LYS A 61 -8.21 18.35 -1.18
N ILE A 62 -7.11 17.72 -1.57
CA ILE A 62 -5.97 17.56 -0.65
C ILE A 62 -5.25 18.90 -0.57
N ASP A 63 -5.10 19.43 0.63
CA ASP A 63 -4.38 20.67 0.90
C ASP A 63 -2.98 20.44 1.48
N MET A 64 -2.68 19.22 1.93
CA MET A 64 -1.41 18.90 2.59
C MET A 64 -0.93 17.49 2.24
N TRP A 65 0.36 17.39 1.94
CA TRP A 65 1.07 16.13 1.71
C TRP A 65 2.27 16.02 2.64
N GLU A 66 2.42 14.87 3.28
CA GLU A 66 3.57 14.51 4.08
C GLU A 66 4.27 13.30 3.47
N TYR A 67 5.59 13.39 3.28
CA TYR A 67 6.42 12.31 2.80
C TYR A 67 7.32 11.79 3.91
N TYR A 68 7.46 10.48 3.97
CA TYR A 68 8.14 9.77 5.04
C TYR A 68 9.33 8.97 4.49
N ALA A 69 10.47 9.07 5.17
CA ALA A 69 11.61 8.16 4.98
C ALA A 69 12.14 7.75 6.36
N ASP A 70 12.45 6.46 6.54
CA ASP A 70 12.89 5.91 7.83
C ASP A 70 11.95 6.25 9.00
N MET A 71 10.64 6.24 8.74
CA MET A 71 9.57 6.62 9.70
C MET A 71 9.67 8.06 10.21
N LYS A 72 10.41 8.93 9.52
CA LYS A 72 10.51 10.37 9.79
C LYS A 72 9.93 11.16 8.65
N ILE A 73 9.29 12.28 8.96
CA ILE A 73 8.84 13.23 7.95
C ILE A 73 10.07 13.85 7.30
N VAL A 74 10.22 13.65 6.01
CA VAL A 74 11.31 14.23 5.21
C VAL A 74 10.87 15.44 4.40
N ARG A 75 9.57 15.51 4.08
CA ARG A 75 8.99 16.63 3.34
C ARG A 75 7.54 16.81 3.76
N ARG A 76 7.12 18.06 3.87
CA ARG A 76 5.73 18.44 4.01
C ARG A 76 5.44 19.54 3.01
N ASP A 77 4.50 19.29 2.12
CA ASP A 77 4.01 20.24 1.14
C ASP A 77 2.60 20.66 1.54
N PHE A 78 2.28 21.91 1.26
CA PHE A 78 0.94 22.48 1.44
C PHE A 78 0.53 23.13 0.13
N ASP A 79 -0.66 22.80 -0.35
CA ASP A 79 -1.34 23.65 -1.32
C ASP A 79 -1.82 24.90 -0.58
N ARG A 80 -1.14 26.01 -0.85
CA ARG A 80 -1.47 27.32 -0.27
C ARG A 80 -2.37 28.15 -1.17
N ASN A 81 -2.55 27.74 -2.41
CA ASN A 81 -3.34 28.41 -3.44
C ASN A 81 -4.74 27.81 -3.57
N ARG A 82 -5.04 26.69 -2.89
CA ARG A 82 -6.33 25.99 -2.89
C ARG A 82 -6.77 25.59 -4.30
N ASP A 83 -5.82 25.39 -5.21
CA ASP A 83 -6.17 25.00 -6.56
C ASP A 83 -6.42 23.49 -6.69
N GLY A 84 -5.81 22.68 -5.82
CA GLY A 84 -5.92 21.22 -5.83
C GLY A 84 -5.11 20.56 -6.94
#